data_AF-A0A1D2QUZ6-F1
#
_entry.id   AF-A0A1D2QUZ6-F1
#
_cell.length_a   1.000
_cell.length_b   1.000
_cell.length_c   1.000
_cell.angle_alpha   90.00
_cell.angle_beta   90.00
_cell.angle_gamma   90.00
#
_symmetry.space_group_name_H-M   'P 1'
#
loop_
_entity.id
_entity.type
_entity.pdbx_description
1 polymer ?
#
loop_
_entity_poly.entity_id
_entity_poly.type
_entity_poly.pdbx_seq_one_letter_code
_entity_poly.pdbx_strand_id
1 'polypeptide(L)'
;MGKMAEILIKDGVKYRLWTPENEPDEFEPMVKYHVKDIFGKGCEYFPKQKLKTLADNRSIPDGFVIDFENQKWYIVENKLLCDDAIRRISSQIVRYKNAIRNPQTRLQIFNSIYSEVNKPEMHQFLYDLIINRNPEIVILINSIDGELGEQFEDDVGGTDKNVKIVVFKTFARDFVDPRKSHLHLITHFMYDVGEPAFVFHKDMVEPKVDITKSGSDMEHVEGNELHKYFAEVYGGLEIP
;
A
#
# COMPACT_ATOMS: atom_id res chain seq x y z
N MET A 1 -0.10 -21.87 -21.09
CA MET A 1 0.50 -20.54 -20.84
C MET A 1 1.52 -20.72 -19.71
N GLY A 2 2.79 -20.37 -19.93
CA GLY A 2 3.83 -20.56 -18.92
C GLY A 2 3.55 -19.65 -17.71
N LYS A 3 3.62 -20.20 -16.50
CA LYS A 3 3.48 -19.40 -15.27
C LYS A 3 4.70 -18.48 -15.18
N MET A 4 4.52 -17.18 -15.42
CA MET A 4 5.58 -16.20 -15.24
C MET A 4 5.98 -16.20 -13.76
N ALA A 5 7.26 -16.43 -13.48
CA ALA A 5 7.79 -16.40 -12.12
C ALA A 5 8.38 -15.02 -11.87
N GLU A 6 7.68 -14.20 -11.09
CA GLU A 6 8.24 -12.95 -10.58
C GLU A 6 9.21 -13.23 -9.42
N ILE A 7 10.43 -12.69 -9.53
CA ILE A 7 11.48 -12.81 -8.53
C ILE A 7 11.94 -11.40 -8.15
N LEU A 8 12.02 -11.13 -6.86
CA LEU A 8 12.61 -9.92 -6.29
C LEU A 8 13.96 -10.28 -5.64
N ILE A 9 15.00 -9.51 -5.90
CA ILE A 9 16.31 -9.67 -5.25
C ILE A 9 16.62 -8.40 -4.46
N LYS A 10 16.78 -8.54 -3.14
CA LYS A 10 17.15 -7.45 -2.23
C LYS A 10 18.39 -7.87 -1.45
N ASP A 11 19.47 -7.10 -1.53
CA ASP A 11 20.73 -7.37 -0.81
C ASP A 11 21.29 -8.78 -1.06
N GLY A 12 21.17 -9.28 -2.30
CA GLY A 12 21.58 -10.64 -2.69
C GLY A 12 20.64 -11.76 -2.21
N VAL A 13 19.60 -11.43 -1.45
CA VAL A 13 18.58 -12.38 -1.00
C VAL A 13 17.44 -12.44 -2.01
N LYS A 14 17.06 -13.67 -2.38
CA LYS A 14 16.01 -13.95 -3.36
C LYS A 14 14.64 -14.14 -2.69
N TYR A 15 13.64 -13.51 -3.29
CA TYR A 15 12.24 -13.64 -2.92
C TYR A 15 11.40 -13.98 -4.16
N ARG A 16 10.34 -14.76 -3.97
CA ARG A 16 9.40 -15.15 -5.03
C ARG A 16 8.01 -14.65 -4.72
N LEU A 17 7.29 -14.28 -5.77
CA LEU A 17 5.88 -13.92 -5.64
C LEU A 17 5.14 -15.02 -4.90
N TRP A 18 4.46 -14.62 -3.83
CA TRP A 18 3.67 -15.47 -2.97
C TRP A 18 2.31 -14.83 -2.78
N THR A 19 1.26 -15.64 -2.97
CA THR A 19 -0.11 -15.22 -2.77
C THR A 19 -0.59 -15.76 -1.43
N PRO A 20 -1.09 -14.90 -0.53
CA PRO A 20 -1.77 -15.34 0.68
C PRO A 20 -2.89 -16.32 0.37
N GLU A 21 -3.12 -17.29 1.25
CA GLU A 21 -4.16 -18.31 1.04
C GLU A 21 -5.57 -17.75 1.20
N ASN A 22 -5.74 -16.72 2.03
CA ASN A 22 -7.03 -16.11 2.31
C ASN A 22 -6.94 -14.63 2.73
N GLU A 23 -8.06 -13.94 2.60
CA GLU A 23 -8.18 -12.52 2.96
C GLU A 23 -8.06 -12.27 4.49
N PRO A 24 -8.83 -12.94 5.37
CA PRO A 24 -8.93 -12.52 6.78
C PRO A 24 -7.74 -12.88 7.66
N ASP A 25 -7.15 -14.07 7.48
CA ASP A 25 -6.13 -14.63 8.38
C ASP A 25 -4.70 -14.33 7.88
N GLU A 26 -4.52 -14.03 6.59
CA GLU A 26 -3.20 -13.79 6.01
C GLU A 26 -3.06 -12.39 5.39
N PHE A 27 -3.92 -12.03 4.42
CA PHE A 27 -3.74 -10.79 3.67
C PHE A 27 -4.08 -9.52 4.48
N GLU A 28 -5.22 -9.50 5.16
CA GLU A 28 -5.69 -8.38 5.97
C GLU A 28 -4.70 -8.00 7.09
N PRO A 29 -4.12 -8.93 7.86
CA PRO A 29 -3.08 -8.62 8.84
C PRO A 29 -1.84 -7.93 8.25
N MET A 30 -1.38 -8.36 7.07
CA MET A 30 -0.24 -7.74 6.38
C MET A 30 -0.56 -6.31 5.96
N VAL A 31 -1.75 -6.09 5.39
CA VAL A 31 -2.23 -4.74 5.05
C VAL A 31 -2.29 -3.85 6.28
N LYS A 32 -2.88 -4.34 7.38
CA LYS A 32 -2.99 -3.59 8.65
C LYS A 32 -1.63 -3.16 9.19
N TYR A 33 -0.65 -4.06 9.13
CA TYR A 33 0.72 -3.77 9.57
C TYR A 33 1.35 -2.62 8.75
N HIS A 34 1.00 -2.52 7.46
CA HIS A 34 1.54 -1.52 6.53
C HIS A 34 0.62 -0.32 6.28
N VAL A 35 -0.40 -0.07 7.11
CA VAL A 35 -1.35 1.05 6.91
C VAL A 35 -0.63 2.39 6.74
N LYS A 36 0.43 2.63 7.51
CA LYS A 36 1.19 3.90 7.45
C LYS A 36 2.04 4.02 6.19
N ASP A 37 2.48 2.90 5.62
CA ASP A 37 3.20 2.86 4.35
C ASP A 37 2.23 3.05 3.17
N ILE A 38 1.00 2.55 3.30
CA ILE A 38 -0.04 2.65 2.26
C ILE A 38 -0.69 4.03 2.23
N PHE A 39 -1.09 4.55 3.39
CA PHE A 39 -1.92 5.74 3.51
C PHE A 39 -1.17 6.98 4.00
N GLY A 40 0.02 6.82 4.60
CA GLY A 40 0.81 7.90 5.19
C GLY A 40 0.94 7.82 6.71
N LYS A 41 1.92 8.53 7.28
CA LYS A 41 2.29 8.43 8.70
C LYS A 41 1.21 8.89 9.67
N GLY A 42 0.40 9.88 9.28
CA GLY A 42 -0.73 10.40 10.04
C GLY A 42 -2.00 9.55 9.98
N CYS A 43 -1.93 8.36 9.38
CA CYS A 43 -3.08 7.49 9.18
C CYS A 43 -3.17 6.39 10.26
N GLU A 44 -4.38 6.17 10.77
CA GLU A 44 -4.68 5.07 11.68
C GLU A 44 -5.84 4.23 11.15
N TYR A 45 -5.79 2.93 11.38
CA TYR A 45 -6.76 1.94 10.91
C TYR A 45 -7.72 1.52 12.02
N PHE A 46 -9.01 1.45 11.67
CA PHE A 46 -10.11 1.05 12.54
C PHE A 46 -10.80 -0.18 11.95
N PRO A 47 -10.89 -1.30 12.69
CA PRO A 47 -11.37 -2.58 12.16
C PRO A 47 -12.88 -2.60 11.87
N LYS A 48 -13.28 -3.57 11.03
CA LYS A 48 -14.63 -3.91 10.55
C LYS A 48 -15.79 -3.34 11.38
N GLN A 49 -16.55 -2.42 10.77
CA GLN A 49 -17.86 -1.97 11.29
C GLN A 49 -18.98 -2.31 10.31
N LYS A 50 -20.17 -2.60 10.83
CA LYS A 50 -21.34 -2.90 9.99
C LYS A 50 -21.90 -1.61 9.37
N LEU A 51 -21.98 -1.56 8.04
CA LEU A 51 -22.62 -0.50 7.27
C LEU A 51 -24.08 -0.88 6.93
N LYS A 52 -25.06 -0.05 7.33
CA LYS A 52 -26.47 -0.24 6.96
C LYS A 52 -26.78 0.52 5.67
N THR A 53 -27.29 -0.18 4.66
CA THR A 53 -27.76 0.45 3.41
C THR A 53 -29.20 0.95 3.54
N LEU A 54 -29.68 1.75 2.58
CA LEU A 54 -31.09 2.18 2.52
C LEU A 54 -32.08 1.01 2.36
N ALA A 55 -31.62 -0.11 1.81
CA ALA A 55 -32.41 -1.34 1.68
C ALA A 55 -32.31 -2.24 2.93
N ASP A 56 -31.84 -1.72 4.07
CA ASP A 56 -31.56 -2.42 5.34
C ASP A 56 -30.62 -3.64 5.27
N ASN A 57 -30.09 -3.94 4.09
CA ASN A 57 -29.01 -4.91 3.91
C ASN A 57 -27.72 -4.37 4.53
N ARG A 58 -27.04 -5.21 5.32
CA ARG A 58 -25.77 -4.87 5.99
C ARG A 58 -24.60 -5.28 5.10
N SER A 59 -23.70 -4.33 4.82
CA SER A 59 -22.39 -4.60 4.23
C SER A 59 -21.32 -4.39 5.30
N ILE A 60 -20.20 -5.09 5.23
CA ILE A 60 -19.11 -4.93 6.20
C ILE A 60 -17.82 -4.76 5.40
N PRO A 61 -17.27 -3.54 5.30
CA PRO A 61 -15.91 -3.37 4.79
C PRO A 61 -14.91 -3.95 5.78
N ASP A 62 -13.71 -4.24 5.30
CA ASP A 62 -12.64 -4.77 6.15
C ASP A 62 -12.18 -3.74 7.20
N GLY A 63 -12.26 -2.45 6.89
CA GLY A 63 -12.05 -1.41 7.89
C GLY A 63 -12.22 0.00 7.38
N PHE A 64 -11.83 0.94 8.23
CA PHE A 64 -11.75 2.35 7.92
C PHE A 64 -10.34 2.86 8.23
N VAL A 65 -9.90 3.86 7.48
CA VAL A 65 -8.66 4.57 7.81
C VAL A 65 -9.00 6.05 8.01
N ILE A 66 -8.49 6.65 9.07
CA ILE A 66 -8.56 8.09 9.31
C ILE A 66 -7.17 8.68 9.06
N ASP A 67 -7.10 9.65 8.15
CA ASP A 67 -5.93 10.49 7.95
C ASP A 67 -6.12 11.78 8.74
N PHE A 68 -5.44 11.86 9.88
CA PHE A 68 -5.52 13.00 10.79
C PHE A 68 -4.79 14.23 10.25
N GLU A 69 -3.82 14.05 9.35
CA GLU A 69 -3.02 15.14 8.79
C GLU A 69 -3.77 15.84 7.66
N ASN A 70 -4.26 15.07 6.68
CA ASN A 70 -4.96 15.61 5.51
C ASN A 70 -6.48 15.71 5.70
N GLN A 71 -6.99 15.32 6.87
CA GLN A 71 -8.41 15.35 7.23
C GLN A 71 -9.28 14.59 6.22
N LYS A 72 -8.83 13.37 5.89
CA LYS A 72 -9.51 12.43 5.01
C LYS A 72 -9.88 11.16 5.76
N TRP A 73 -10.82 10.41 5.21
CA TRP A 73 -11.11 9.08 5.69
C TRP A 73 -11.46 8.14 4.55
N TYR A 74 -11.20 6.88 4.77
CA TYR A 74 -11.25 5.84 3.75
C TYR A 74 -12.10 4.68 4.22
N ILE A 75 -12.84 4.09 3.30
CA ILE A 75 -13.39 2.74 3.44
C ILE A 75 -12.39 1.79 2.79
N VAL A 76 -11.98 0.76 3.53
CA VAL A 76 -10.95 -0.19 3.11
C VAL A 76 -11.57 -1.56 2.86
N GLU A 77 -11.32 -2.10 1.67
CA GLU A 77 -11.65 -3.48 1.29
C GLU A 77 -10.40 -4.22 0.84
N ASN A 78 -10.14 -5.39 1.39
CA ASN A 78 -9.04 -6.27 1.02
C ASN A 78 -9.56 -7.37 0.09
N LYS A 79 -8.83 -7.66 -0.98
CA LYS A 79 -9.19 -8.69 -1.95
C LYS A 79 -8.00 -9.56 -2.34
N LEU A 80 -8.25 -10.85 -2.51
CA LEU A 80 -7.40 -11.71 -3.33
C LEU A 80 -8.02 -11.83 -4.72
N LEU A 81 -7.22 -11.59 -5.77
CA LEU A 81 -7.67 -11.68 -7.15
C LEU A 81 -8.15 -13.09 -7.48
N CYS A 82 -9.45 -13.22 -7.72
CA CYS A 82 -10.13 -14.43 -8.14
C CYS A 82 -11.52 -14.10 -8.74
N ASP A 83 -12.18 -15.09 -9.34
CA ASP A 83 -13.51 -14.91 -9.94
C ASP A 83 -14.57 -14.39 -8.96
N ASP A 84 -14.49 -14.78 -7.67
CA ASP A 84 -15.43 -14.30 -6.65
C ASP A 84 -15.22 -12.81 -6.36
N ALA A 85 -13.97 -12.35 -6.33
CA ALA A 85 -13.63 -10.95 -6.12
C ALA A 85 -14.22 -10.08 -7.25
N ILE A 86 -14.00 -10.46 -8.51
CA ILE A 86 -14.55 -9.77 -9.70
C ILE A 86 -16.07 -9.70 -9.61
N ARG A 87 -16.73 -10.86 -9.44
CA ARG A 87 -18.21 -10.93 -9.40
C ARG A 87 -18.83 -10.05 -8.31
N ARG A 88 -18.14 -9.82 -7.19
CA ARG A 88 -18.71 -9.16 -6.01
C ARG A 88 -18.35 -7.69 -5.89
N ILE A 89 -17.18 -7.26 -6.40
CA ILE A 89 -16.59 -5.97 -6.04
C ILE A 89 -17.51 -4.79 -6.37
N SER A 90 -18.10 -4.77 -7.56
CA SER A 90 -19.03 -3.73 -8.01
C SER A 90 -20.22 -3.59 -7.06
N SER A 91 -20.79 -4.71 -6.63
CA SER A 91 -21.91 -4.73 -5.69
C SER A 91 -21.52 -4.24 -4.29
N GLN A 92 -20.28 -4.48 -3.85
CA GLN A 92 -19.77 -4.02 -2.57
C GLN A 92 -19.56 -2.50 -2.59
N ILE A 93 -18.92 -1.98 -3.64
CA ILE A 93 -18.73 -0.53 -3.86
C ILE A 93 -20.08 0.20 -3.80
N VAL A 94 -21.09 -0.28 -4.54
CA VAL A 94 -22.43 0.32 -4.55
C VAL A 94 -23.07 0.29 -3.15
N ARG A 95 -22.91 -0.81 -2.41
CA ARG A 95 -23.42 -0.90 -1.03
C ARG A 95 -22.73 0.08 -0.10
N TYR A 96 -21.42 0.25 -0.19
CA TYR A 96 -20.67 1.22 0.63
C TYR A 96 -21.15 2.65 0.35
N LYS A 97 -21.26 3.03 -0.93
CA LYS A 97 -21.77 4.36 -1.34
C LYS A 97 -23.20 4.62 -0.87
N ASN A 98 -24.07 3.61 -0.92
CA ASN A 98 -25.44 3.76 -0.44
C ASN A 98 -25.51 3.84 1.09
N ALA A 99 -24.64 3.10 1.79
CA ALA A 99 -24.61 3.12 3.25
C ALA A 99 -24.07 4.44 3.81
N ILE A 100 -23.03 5.03 3.22
CA ILE A 100 -22.46 6.31 3.69
C ILE A 100 -23.37 7.52 3.44
N ARG A 101 -24.39 7.38 2.59
CA ARG A 101 -25.46 8.40 2.43
C ARG A 101 -26.47 8.38 3.56
N ASN A 102 -26.54 7.29 4.34
CA ASN A 102 -27.44 7.19 5.48
C ASN A 102 -26.81 7.87 6.70
N PRO A 103 -27.40 8.96 7.24
CA PRO A 103 -26.87 9.65 8.41
C PRO A 103 -26.71 8.74 9.64
N GLN A 104 -27.60 7.76 9.82
CA GLN A 104 -27.53 6.81 10.93
C GLN A 104 -26.32 5.89 10.81
N THR A 105 -25.96 5.49 9.59
CA THR A 105 -24.76 4.70 9.34
C THR A 105 -23.50 5.51 9.61
N ARG A 106 -23.44 6.78 9.18
CA ARG A 106 -22.33 7.68 9.48
C ARG A 106 -22.17 7.89 10.99
N LEU A 107 -23.28 8.07 11.70
CA LEU A 107 -23.26 8.21 13.16
C LEU A 107 -22.76 6.93 13.87
N GLN A 108 -23.13 5.75 13.37
CA GLN A 108 -22.60 4.47 13.89
C GLN A 108 -21.09 4.34 13.67
N ILE A 109 -20.59 4.71 12.48
CA ILE A 109 -19.15 4.74 12.20
C ILE A 109 -18.44 5.72 13.15
N PHE A 110 -18.97 6.95 13.27
CA PHE A 110 -18.43 7.97 14.16
C PHE A 110 -18.33 7.47 15.60
N ASN A 111 -19.42 6.92 16.15
CA ASN A 111 -19.43 6.42 17.53
C ASN A 111 -18.40 5.31 17.74
N SER A 112 -18.25 4.40 16.77
CA SER A 112 -17.28 3.32 16.86
C SER A 112 -15.85 3.86 16.87
N ILE A 113 -15.49 4.67 15.87
CA ILE A 113 -14.14 5.25 15.75
C ILE A 113 -13.83 6.13 16.96
N TYR A 114 -14.78 6.97 17.39
CA TYR A 114 -14.60 7.82 18.56
C TYR A 114 -14.40 7.01 19.84
N SER A 115 -15.11 5.87 20.01
CA SER A 115 -14.93 4.99 21.16
C SER A 115 -13.55 4.34 21.21
N GLU A 116 -12.94 4.06 20.05
CA GLU A 116 -11.59 3.52 19.95
C GLU A 116 -10.52 4.60 20.17
N VAL A 117 -10.74 5.81 19.66
CA VAL A 117 -9.83 6.95 19.86
C VAL A 117 -9.86 7.44 21.31
N ASN A 118 -11.04 7.51 21.92
CA ASN A 118 -11.29 7.85 23.32
C ASN A 118 -10.59 9.14 23.80
N LYS A 119 -10.63 10.19 22.98
CA LYS A 119 -10.06 11.52 23.28
C LYS A 119 -11.11 12.62 23.09
N PRO A 120 -11.55 13.31 24.17
CA PRO A 120 -12.57 14.35 24.08
C PRO A 120 -12.27 15.46 23.06
N GLU A 121 -11.00 15.86 22.95
CA GLU A 121 -10.53 16.87 22.01
C GLU A 121 -10.72 16.48 20.53
N MET A 122 -10.83 15.19 20.23
CA MET A 122 -11.03 14.66 18.88
C MET A 122 -12.49 14.59 18.47
N HIS A 123 -13.44 14.82 19.39
CA HIS A 123 -14.87 14.65 19.13
C HIS A 123 -15.34 15.51 17.95
N GLN A 124 -15.10 16.83 18.00
CA GLN A 124 -15.56 17.75 16.95
C GLN A 124 -14.89 17.44 15.60
N PHE A 125 -13.58 17.16 15.61
CA PHE A 125 -12.84 16.79 14.41
C PHE A 125 -13.43 15.53 13.74
N LEU A 126 -13.60 14.45 14.51
CA LEU A 126 -14.12 13.18 13.98
C LEU A 126 -15.57 13.32 13.55
N TYR A 127 -16.38 14.09 14.28
CA TYR A 127 -17.75 14.37 13.91
C TYR A 127 -17.78 15.10 12.56
N ASP A 128 -17.03 16.18 12.39
CA ASP A 128 -17.00 16.92 11.13
C ASP A 128 -16.46 16.07 9.98
N LEU A 129 -15.42 15.28 10.21
CA LEU A 129 -14.85 14.39 9.20
C LEU A 129 -15.84 13.33 8.75
N ILE A 130 -16.41 12.57 9.68
CA ILE A 130 -17.23 11.39 9.38
C ILE A 130 -18.68 11.75 9.05
N ILE A 131 -19.22 12.84 9.63
CA ILE A 131 -20.61 13.26 9.38
C ILE A 131 -20.69 14.20 8.18
N ASN A 132 -19.73 15.09 7.97
CA ASN A 132 -19.85 16.12 6.95
C ASN A 132 -18.99 15.89 5.68
N ARG A 133 -18.04 14.94 5.68
CA ARG A 133 -17.19 14.66 4.50
C ARG A 133 -17.37 13.25 3.95
N ASN A 134 -17.35 13.11 2.63
CA ASN A 134 -17.44 11.78 2.01
C ASN A 134 -16.11 11.01 2.14
N PRO A 135 -16.16 9.71 2.43
CA PRO A 135 -14.95 8.88 2.39
C PRO A 135 -14.54 8.60 0.95
N GLU A 136 -13.25 8.32 0.77
CA GLU A 136 -12.75 7.65 -0.42
C GLU A 136 -12.85 6.12 -0.22
N ILE A 137 -13.08 5.35 -1.28
CA ILE A 137 -13.06 3.88 -1.21
C ILE A 137 -11.71 3.41 -1.74
N VAL A 138 -11.01 2.59 -0.96
CA VAL A 138 -9.72 2.00 -1.33
C VAL A 138 -9.84 0.49 -1.28
N ILE A 139 -9.52 -0.13 -2.41
CA ILE A 139 -9.42 -1.58 -2.54
C ILE A 139 -7.95 -1.94 -2.54
N LEU A 140 -7.53 -2.77 -1.58
CA LEU A 140 -6.22 -3.39 -1.58
C LEU A 140 -6.33 -4.77 -2.18
N ILE A 141 -5.53 -5.06 -3.20
CA ILE A 141 -5.58 -6.34 -3.91
C ILE A 141 -4.17 -6.91 -4.09
N ASN A 142 -4.00 -8.22 -3.97
CA ASN A 142 -2.67 -8.85 -4.04
C ASN A 142 -2.00 -8.74 -5.42
N SER A 143 -2.80 -8.64 -6.49
CA SER A 143 -2.35 -8.59 -7.88
C SER A 143 -3.51 -8.12 -8.77
N ILE A 144 -3.18 -7.55 -9.92
CA ILE A 144 -4.10 -7.28 -11.04
C ILE A 144 -3.51 -7.83 -12.35
N ASP A 145 -2.70 -8.87 -12.28
CA ASP A 145 -1.99 -9.38 -13.45
C ASP A 145 -2.91 -10.30 -14.28
N GLY A 146 -2.87 -10.13 -15.60
CA GLY A 146 -3.60 -10.97 -16.56
C GLY A 146 -5.09 -10.63 -16.70
N GLU A 147 -5.82 -11.49 -17.40
CA GLU A 147 -7.22 -11.24 -17.81
C GLU A 147 -8.16 -10.97 -16.62
N LEU A 148 -7.99 -11.70 -15.52
CA LEU A 148 -8.79 -11.47 -14.31
C LEU A 148 -8.52 -10.08 -13.70
N GLY A 149 -7.28 -9.61 -13.77
CA GLY A 149 -6.91 -8.28 -13.30
C GLY A 149 -7.54 -7.18 -14.14
N GLU A 150 -7.45 -7.30 -15.47
CA GLU A 150 -8.11 -6.37 -16.41
C GLU A 150 -9.62 -6.30 -16.15
N GLN A 151 -10.28 -7.45 -16.01
CA GLN A 151 -11.72 -7.52 -15.67
C GLN A 151 -12.02 -6.88 -14.32
N PHE A 152 -11.17 -7.09 -13.32
CA PHE A 152 -11.34 -6.48 -12.00
C PHE A 152 -11.25 -4.96 -12.08
N GLU A 153 -10.27 -4.43 -12.80
CA GLU A 153 -10.11 -2.99 -13.01
C GLU A 153 -11.30 -2.39 -13.78
N ASP A 154 -11.76 -3.05 -14.83
CA ASP A 154 -12.94 -2.65 -15.61
C ASP A 154 -14.21 -2.62 -14.75
N ASP A 155 -14.42 -3.63 -13.90
CA ASP A 155 -15.57 -3.71 -13.00
C ASP A 155 -15.55 -2.59 -11.93
N VAL A 156 -14.39 -2.33 -11.35
CA VAL A 156 -14.21 -1.23 -10.38
C VAL A 156 -14.40 0.12 -11.06
N GLY A 157 -13.69 0.38 -12.16
CA GLY A 157 -13.72 1.64 -12.90
C GLY A 157 -15.08 1.93 -13.56
N GLY A 158 -15.77 0.89 -14.03
CA GLY A 158 -17.14 0.94 -14.53
C GLY A 158 -18.16 1.24 -13.45
N THR A 159 -17.90 0.85 -12.20
CA THR A 159 -18.78 1.13 -11.05
C THR A 159 -18.57 2.54 -10.49
N ASP A 160 -17.32 2.94 -10.23
CA ASP A 160 -16.97 4.27 -9.76
C ASP A 160 -15.48 4.57 -10.00
N LYS A 161 -15.20 5.54 -10.88
CA LYS A 161 -13.86 6.01 -11.21
C LYS A 161 -13.08 6.63 -10.05
N ASN A 162 -13.74 6.97 -8.95
CA ASN A 162 -13.09 7.53 -7.76
C ASN A 162 -12.62 6.45 -6.78
N VAL A 163 -12.93 5.18 -7.03
CA VAL A 163 -12.41 4.07 -6.22
C VAL A 163 -10.93 3.91 -6.54
N LYS A 164 -10.11 3.85 -5.49
CA LYS A 164 -8.67 3.69 -5.62
C LYS A 164 -8.31 2.22 -5.47
N ILE A 165 -7.48 1.71 -6.39
CA ILE A 165 -6.90 0.38 -6.31
C ILE A 165 -5.44 0.52 -5.85
N VAL A 166 -5.09 -0.21 -4.80
CA VAL A 166 -3.70 -0.35 -4.34
C VAL A 166 -3.32 -1.81 -4.50
N VAL A 167 -2.27 -2.07 -5.28
CA VAL A 167 -1.73 -3.42 -5.41
C VAL A 167 -0.73 -3.65 -4.30
N PHE A 168 -0.95 -4.72 -3.55
CA PHE A 168 -0.11 -5.15 -2.44
C PHE A 168 0.49 -6.52 -2.77
N LYS A 169 1.54 -6.53 -3.60
CA LYS A 169 2.24 -7.78 -3.97
C LYS A 169 3.10 -8.25 -2.81
N THR A 170 3.05 -9.54 -2.49
CA THR A 170 3.87 -10.14 -1.43
C THR A 170 4.89 -11.10 -2.05
N PHE A 171 6.14 -10.98 -1.60
CA PHE A 171 7.25 -11.81 -2.04
C PHE A 171 7.84 -12.54 -0.84
N ALA A 172 7.77 -13.88 -0.83
CA ALA A 172 8.32 -14.70 0.23
C ALA A 172 9.80 -15.01 -0.02
N ARG A 173 10.61 -15.03 1.05
CA ARG A 173 12.03 -15.39 0.95
C ARG A 173 12.20 -16.85 0.55
N ASP A 174 13.11 -17.12 -0.38
CA ASP A 174 13.42 -18.50 -0.79
C ASP A 174 13.87 -19.34 0.43
N PHE A 175 13.37 -20.58 0.50
CA PHE A 175 13.67 -21.58 1.53
C PHE A 175 13.28 -21.21 2.97
N VAL A 176 12.41 -20.21 3.14
CA VAL A 176 11.83 -19.85 4.44
C VAL A 176 10.30 -19.99 4.36
N ASP A 177 9.67 -20.23 5.51
CA ASP A 177 8.21 -20.15 5.63
C ASP A 177 7.72 -18.79 5.12
N PRO A 178 6.85 -18.73 4.09
CA PRO A 178 6.40 -17.49 3.48
C PRO A 178 5.67 -16.56 4.46
N ARG A 179 5.07 -17.13 5.52
CA ARG A 179 4.38 -16.36 6.56
C ARG A 179 5.34 -15.65 7.52
N LYS A 180 6.62 -16.03 7.54
CA LYS A 180 7.63 -15.52 8.50
C LYS A 180 8.59 -14.51 7.90
N SER A 181 8.87 -14.60 6.61
CA SER A 181 9.83 -13.70 5.95
C SER A 181 9.36 -13.36 4.55
N HIS A 182 8.84 -12.15 4.42
CA HIS A 182 8.33 -11.62 3.16
C HIS A 182 8.69 -10.14 2.99
N LEU A 183 8.63 -9.69 1.75
CA LEU A 183 8.69 -8.30 1.34
C LEU A 183 7.38 -7.94 0.65
N HIS A 184 7.00 -6.67 0.73
CA HIS A 184 5.81 -6.17 0.05
C HIS A 184 6.21 -5.10 -0.97
N LEU A 185 5.60 -5.18 -2.14
CA LEU A 185 5.63 -4.12 -3.14
C LEU A 185 4.23 -3.51 -3.19
N ILE A 186 4.16 -2.24 -2.81
CA ILE A 186 2.92 -1.47 -2.74
C ILE A 186 2.91 -0.51 -3.93
N THR A 187 1.93 -0.68 -4.82
CA THR A 187 1.77 0.17 -5.99
C THR A 187 0.42 0.88 -5.91
N HIS A 188 0.44 2.21 -5.90
CA HIS A 188 -0.77 3.02 -5.98
C HIS A 188 -1.13 3.24 -7.44
N PHE A 189 -2.35 2.84 -7.86
CA PHE A 189 -2.88 3.30 -9.13
C PHE A 189 -3.34 4.75 -8.99
N MET A 190 -2.43 5.65 -9.33
CA MET A 190 -2.76 7.04 -9.53
C MET A 190 -3.36 7.19 -10.93
N TYR A 191 -4.69 7.30 -11.02
CA TYR A 191 -5.28 7.97 -12.17
C TYR A 191 -4.90 9.46 -12.04
N ASP A 192 -3.86 9.86 -12.79
CA ASP A 192 -3.31 11.21 -12.89
C ASP A 192 -3.38 12.05 -11.60
N VAL A 193 -2.41 11.84 -10.72
CA VAL A 193 -1.77 13.00 -10.09
C VAL A 193 -0.49 13.24 -10.88
N GLY A 194 -0.30 14.50 -11.28
CA GLY A 194 0.86 14.94 -12.04
C GLY A 194 2.15 14.37 -11.48
N GLU A 195 3.08 14.12 -12.40
CA GLU A 195 4.36 13.44 -12.24
C GLU A 195 4.88 13.33 -10.80
N PRO A 196 5.37 12.15 -10.36
CA PRO A 196 6.16 12.10 -9.15
C PRO A 196 7.31 13.10 -9.31
N ALA A 197 7.35 14.11 -8.45
CA ALA A 197 8.48 15.02 -8.34
C ALA A 197 9.69 14.21 -7.87
N PHE A 198 10.38 13.57 -8.80
CA PHE A 198 11.76 13.16 -8.61
C PHE A 198 12.58 14.45 -8.54
N VAL A 199 12.68 15.02 -7.34
CA VAL A 199 13.72 16.01 -7.05
C VAL A 199 15.03 15.25 -6.99
N PHE A 200 15.67 15.09 -8.15
CA PHE A 200 17.11 14.86 -8.18
C PHE A 200 17.76 16.05 -7.48
N HIS A 201 18.27 15.84 -6.26
CA HIS A 201 19.26 16.74 -5.72
C HIS A 201 20.48 16.62 -6.63
N LYS A 202 20.70 17.66 -7.43
CA LYS A 202 21.76 17.73 -8.46
C LYS A 202 23.15 17.94 -7.85
N ASP A 203 23.34 17.55 -6.59
CA ASP A 203 24.60 17.71 -5.86
C ASP A 203 25.38 16.40 -5.74
N MET A 204 25.10 15.42 -6.61
CA MET A 204 26.13 14.44 -6.96
C MET A 204 27.07 15.11 -7.98
N VAL A 205 28.12 15.73 -7.45
CA VAL A 205 29.29 16.15 -8.21
C VAL A 205 29.81 14.91 -8.94
N GLU A 206 29.64 14.86 -10.26
CA GLU A 206 30.32 13.88 -11.08
C GLU A 206 31.83 13.96 -10.80
N PRO A 207 32.51 12.85 -10.43
CA PRO A 207 33.95 12.87 -10.36
C PRO A 207 34.47 13.15 -11.78
N LYS A 208 35.06 14.32 -11.98
CA LYS A 208 35.85 14.63 -13.17
C LYS A 208 37.05 13.68 -13.20
N VAL A 209 36.92 12.58 -13.91
CA VAL A 209 38.08 11.79 -14.33
C VAL A 209 38.73 12.56 -15.46
N ASP A 210 39.84 13.21 -15.15
CA ASP A 210 40.68 13.90 -16.13
C ASP A 210 41.44 12.86 -16.95
N ILE A 211 40.87 12.45 -18.09
CA ILE A 211 41.52 11.55 -19.04
C ILE A 211 42.47 12.40 -19.91
N THR A 212 43.53 12.91 -19.30
CA THR A 212 44.68 13.47 -20.01
C THR A 212 45.99 12.90 -19.44
N LYS A 213 46.12 11.57 -19.49
CA LYS A 213 47.45 10.94 -19.51
C LYS A 213 47.53 9.95 -20.66
N SER A 214 48.22 10.40 -21.70
CA SER A 214 48.74 9.62 -22.81
C SER A 214 49.54 8.43 -22.29
N GLY A 215 49.41 7.30 -22.99
CA GLY A 215 50.02 6.03 -22.62
C GLY A 215 51.52 6.08 -22.41
N SER A 216 51.94 5.53 -21.27
CA SER A 216 53.03 4.57 -21.09
C SER A 216 52.95 4.14 -19.62
N ASP A 217 53.25 2.88 -19.36
CA ASP A 217 53.44 2.29 -18.03
C ASP A 217 52.16 1.73 -17.36
N MET A 218 51.68 0.61 -17.90
CA MET A 218 51.03 -0.43 -17.10
C MET A 218 52.10 -1.11 -16.24
N GLU A 219 52.19 -0.77 -14.96
CA GLU A 219 52.72 -1.66 -13.93
C GLU A 219 52.07 -1.35 -12.57
N HIS A 220 51.49 -2.40 -11.96
CA HIS A 220 51.00 -2.54 -10.59
C HIS A 220 50.22 -1.37 -9.92
N VAL A 221 48.90 -1.52 -9.85
CA VAL A 221 48.07 -0.88 -8.81
C VAL A 221 47.48 -1.98 -7.92
N GLU A 222 48.04 -2.12 -6.73
CA GLU A 222 47.56 -3.01 -5.67
C GLU A 222 46.18 -2.58 -5.14
N GLY A 223 45.38 -3.58 -4.75
CA GLY A 223 43.99 -3.44 -4.31
C GLY A 223 43.77 -2.77 -2.95
N ASN A 224 44.01 -1.46 -2.85
CA ASN A 224 43.82 -0.72 -1.60
C ASN A 224 42.95 0.55 -1.68
N GLU A 225 42.40 0.88 -2.86
CA GLU A 225 41.52 2.06 -3.05
C GLU A 225 40.03 1.73 -2.87
N LEU A 226 39.59 0.50 -3.18
CA LEU A 226 38.20 0.07 -2.96
C LEU A 226 37.86 -0.12 -1.48
N HIS A 227 38.81 -0.57 -0.66
CA HIS A 227 38.60 -0.72 0.79
C HIS A 227 38.47 0.63 1.53
N LYS A 228 39.18 1.68 1.07
CA LYS A 228 39.02 3.03 1.63
C LYS A 228 37.64 3.62 1.33
N TYR A 229 37.13 3.41 0.12
CA TYR A 229 35.81 3.89 -0.27
C TYR A 229 34.68 3.24 0.57
N PHE A 230 34.76 1.93 0.84
CA PHE A 230 33.77 1.28 1.71
C PHE A 230 33.87 1.73 3.18
N ALA A 231 35.07 2.02 3.67
CA ALA A 231 35.26 2.51 5.04
C ALA A 231 34.74 3.94 5.24
N GLU A 232 34.88 4.84 4.25
CA GLU A 232 34.35 6.21 4.33
C GLU A 232 32.82 6.28 4.20
N VAL A 233 32.20 5.37 3.43
CA VAL A 233 30.75 5.40 3.21
C VAL A 233 29.97 4.67 4.32
N TYR A 234 30.55 3.65 4.96
CA TYR A 234 29.84 2.78 5.91
C TYR A 234 30.48 2.68 7.30
N GLY A 235 31.62 3.33 7.56
CA GLY A 235 32.41 3.22 8.79
C GLY A 235 31.87 3.99 10.00
N GLY A 236 30.56 3.99 10.23
CA GLY A 236 29.94 4.73 11.35
C GLY A 236 28.72 4.08 12.00
N LEU A 237 28.36 2.85 11.64
CA LEU A 237 27.26 2.11 12.30
C LEU A 237 27.82 1.13 13.32
N GLU A 238 28.05 1.62 14.54
CA GLU A 238 28.04 0.74 15.72
C GLU A 238 26.59 0.31 15.98
N ILE A 239 26.33 -1.00 15.90
CA ILE A 239 25.05 -1.62 16.25
C ILE A 239 25.27 -2.42 17.54
N PRO A 240 24.45 -2.26 18.59
CA PRO A 240 24.35 -3.24 19.67
C PRO A 240 23.68 -4.54 19.21
#